data_AF-A0A9E1YWR3-F1
#
_entry.id   AF-A0A9E1YWR3-F1
#
_cell.length_a   1.000
_cell.length_b   1.000
_cell.length_c   1.000
_cell.angle_alpha   90.00
_cell.angle_beta   90.00
_cell.angle_gamma   90.00
#
_symmetry.space_group_name_H-M   'P 1'
#
loop_
_entity.id
_entity.type
_entity.pdbx_description
1 polymer ?
#
loop_
_entity_poly.entity_id
_entity_poly.type
_entity_poly.pdbx_seq_one_letter_code
_entity_poly.pdbx_strand_id
1 'polypeptide(L)'
;MSAKDWNLTMVKAREALAMLPRRPGSDGEIDWGEIEIAQIDTGYTEHAVFGPWSNGTSPTLFVDDGVNFIEPGTRPFDSLDYKGIPGHGTRILSVLCGDLPGSMVGVAPGVPTIPYRSIRHVVIDSKSARKRIAAAIRHATDVNRAEIISMSLGFPQMSLFGQRHLGEAVDHAYEQGIIVVAAGGQIIDEAEDV
;
A
#
# COMPACT_ATOMS: atom_id res chain seq x y z
N MET A 1 -13.41 -0.38 24.22
CA MET A 1 -13.30 -0.02 22.79
C MET A 1 -13.04 1.48 22.73
N SER A 2 -11.95 1.91 22.11
CA SER A 2 -11.75 3.36 21.91
C SER A 2 -12.45 3.77 20.61
N ALA A 3 -12.83 5.05 20.48
CA ALA A 3 -13.38 5.55 19.22
C ALA A 3 -12.36 5.48 18.05
N LYS A 4 -11.06 5.33 18.34
CA LYS A 4 -9.98 5.41 17.34
C LYS A 4 -9.61 4.05 16.71
N ASP A 5 -10.02 2.93 17.32
CA ASP A 5 -9.62 1.57 16.93
C ASP A 5 -10.81 0.61 16.78
N TRP A 6 -12.01 1.17 16.62
CA TRP A 6 -13.25 0.39 16.49
C TRP A 6 -13.18 -0.60 15.31
N ASN A 7 -12.56 -0.20 14.20
CA ASN A 7 -12.42 -1.00 12.99
C ASN A 7 -11.58 -2.27 13.25
N LEU A 8 -10.52 -2.18 14.06
CA LEU A 8 -9.69 -3.33 14.43
C LEU A 8 -10.47 -4.36 15.25
N THR A 9 -11.40 -3.88 16.09
CA THR A 9 -12.25 -4.76 16.90
C THR A 9 -13.28 -5.45 16.02
N MET A 10 -13.90 -4.73 15.08
CA MET A 10 -14.91 -5.29 14.18
C MET A 10 -14.37 -6.42 13.31
N VAL A 11 -13.11 -6.33 12.87
CA VAL A 11 -12.46 -7.38 12.06
C VAL A 11 -11.70 -8.41 12.91
N LYS A 12 -11.75 -8.30 14.25
CA LYS A 12 -11.00 -9.17 15.19
C LYS A 12 -9.51 -9.23 14.90
N ALA A 13 -8.92 -8.10 14.50
CA ALA A 13 -7.51 -8.02 14.08
C ALA A 13 -6.57 -8.48 15.21
N ARG A 14 -6.82 -8.02 16.44
CA ARG A 14 -5.94 -8.31 17.59
C ARG A 14 -5.94 -9.78 17.96
N GLU A 15 -7.12 -10.40 17.91
CA GLU A 15 -7.31 -11.81 18.16
C GLU A 15 -6.62 -12.66 17.10
N ALA A 16 -6.70 -12.25 15.83
CA ALA A 16 -5.99 -12.91 14.74
C ALA A 16 -4.45 -12.77 14.90
N LEU A 17 -3.94 -11.57 15.20
CA LEU A 17 -2.52 -11.32 15.45
C LEU A 17 -2.00 -12.14 16.63
N ALA A 18 -2.81 -12.38 17.66
CA ALA A 18 -2.43 -13.20 18.81
C ALA A 18 -2.19 -14.68 18.45
N MET A 19 -2.74 -15.15 17.32
CA MET A 19 -2.55 -16.52 16.83
C MET A 19 -1.31 -16.68 15.94
N LEU A 20 -0.68 -15.59 15.51
CA LEU A 20 0.51 -15.63 14.66
C LEU A 20 1.78 -16.01 15.44
N PRO A 21 2.74 -16.69 14.80
CA PRO A 21 4.02 -17.01 15.41
C PRO A 21 4.79 -15.75 15.80
N ARG A 22 5.67 -15.91 16.80
CA ARG A 22 6.54 -14.84 17.30
C ARG A 22 7.97 -15.13 16.89
N ARG A 23 8.69 -14.09 16.48
CA ARG A 23 10.10 -14.20 16.12
C ARG A 23 10.89 -14.67 17.35
N PRO A 24 11.65 -15.77 17.28
CA PRO A 24 12.41 -16.26 18.42
C PRO A 24 13.40 -15.21 18.93
N GLY A 25 13.39 -14.94 20.23
CA GLY A 25 14.31 -13.98 20.86
C GLY A 25 13.98 -12.49 20.66
N SER A 26 12.83 -12.16 20.08
CA SER A 26 12.30 -10.79 20.03
C SER A 26 11.40 -10.49 21.23
N ASP A 27 11.11 -9.20 21.46
CA ASP A 27 10.13 -8.73 22.45
C ASP A 27 8.68 -8.92 21.97
N GLY A 28 8.34 -10.12 21.48
CA GLY A 28 7.00 -10.46 21.01
C GLY A 28 6.65 -9.96 19.61
N GLU A 29 7.64 -9.61 18.79
CA GLU A 29 7.44 -9.27 17.38
C GLU A 29 6.82 -10.46 16.63
N ILE A 30 5.87 -10.15 15.75
CA ILE A 30 5.26 -11.16 14.87
C ILE A 30 6.32 -11.66 13.89
N ASP A 31 6.38 -12.97 13.73
CA ASP A 31 7.14 -13.57 12.64
C ASP A 31 6.27 -13.57 11.38
N TRP A 32 6.48 -12.58 10.52
CA TRP A 32 5.80 -12.46 9.23
C TRP A 32 6.29 -13.48 8.20
N GLY A 33 7.36 -14.24 8.50
CA GLY A 33 7.96 -15.16 7.56
C GLY A 33 8.45 -14.43 6.31
N GLU A 34 7.99 -14.90 5.16
CA GLU A 34 8.30 -14.31 3.85
C GLU A 34 7.31 -13.20 3.45
N ILE A 35 6.25 -12.95 4.22
CA ILE A 35 5.17 -12.03 3.82
C ILE A 35 5.69 -10.60 3.64
N GLU A 36 5.54 -10.10 2.43
CA GLU A 36 5.77 -8.73 2.03
C GLU A 36 4.57 -8.17 1.25
N ILE A 37 4.21 -6.92 1.57
CA ILE A 37 3.10 -6.24 0.91
C ILE A 37 3.62 -5.13 0.01
N ALA A 38 3.36 -5.22 -1.29
CA ALA A 38 3.55 -4.10 -2.21
C ALA A 38 2.32 -3.17 -2.17
N GLN A 39 2.49 -1.96 -1.66
CA GLN A 39 1.45 -0.94 -1.61
C GLN A 39 1.59 0.01 -2.81
N ILE A 40 0.73 -0.12 -3.82
CA ILE A 40 0.75 0.73 -5.02
C ILE A 40 -0.21 1.91 -4.85
N ASP A 41 0.36 3.10 -4.67
CA ASP A 41 -0.41 4.30 -4.32
C ASP A 41 0.33 5.60 -4.69
N THR A 42 0.14 6.68 -3.93
CA THR A 42 0.89 7.93 -4.04
C THR A 42 2.28 7.86 -3.42
N GLY A 43 2.70 6.72 -2.90
CA GLY A 43 3.97 6.57 -2.18
C GLY A 43 3.82 6.79 -0.68
N TYR A 44 4.93 7.12 -0.02
CA TYR A 44 5.01 7.25 1.43
C TYR A 44 5.59 8.59 1.88
N THR A 45 5.34 8.97 3.13
CA THR A 45 6.09 10.00 3.84
C THR A 45 6.81 9.40 5.03
N GLU A 46 7.90 10.05 5.47
CA GLU A 46 8.63 9.66 6.67
C GLU A 46 7.79 10.01 7.92
N HIS A 47 6.89 9.11 8.29
CA HIS A 47 5.98 9.28 9.42
C HIS A 47 6.35 8.34 10.56
N ALA A 48 6.31 8.84 11.80
CA ALA A 48 6.69 8.08 13.01
C ALA A 48 5.87 6.79 13.24
N VAL A 49 4.72 6.65 12.58
CA VAL A 49 3.89 5.44 12.63
C VAL A 49 4.53 4.23 11.95
N PHE A 50 5.56 4.45 11.12
CA PHE A 50 6.31 3.38 10.47
C PHE A 50 7.63 3.10 11.19
N GLY A 51 7.70 3.39 12.48
CA GLY A 51 8.88 3.20 13.30
C GLY A 51 9.84 4.39 13.32
N PRO A 52 10.98 4.26 14.01
CA PRO A 52 12.02 5.26 13.96
C PRO A 52 12.66 5.28 12.57
N TRP A 53 12.81 6.48 12.00
CA TRP A 53 13.48 6.67 10.73
C TRP A 53 14.98 6.92 10.95
N SER A 54 15.81 6.28 10.14
CA SER A 54 17.26 6.51 10.13
C SER A 54 17.74 6.60 8.69
N ASN A 55 18.35 7.71 8.29
CA ASN A 55 18.79 7.96 6.90
C ASN A 55 17.68 7.71 5.85
N GLY A 56 16.45 8.10 6.18
CA GLY A 56 15.27 7.91 5.33
C GLY A 56 14.88 6.45 5.11
N THR A 57 15.26 5.55 6.03
CA THR A 57 14.83 4.14 6.03
C THR A 57 14.04 3.84 7.30
N SER A 58 13.13 2.87 7.21
CA SER A 58 12.28 2.38 8.29
C SER A 58 12.49 0.85 8.42
N PRO A 59 12.37 0.28 9.63
CA PRO A 59 12.43 -1.18 9.81
C PRO A 59 11.23 -1.91 9.19
N THR A 60 10.15 -1.19 8.87
CA THR A 60 8.87 -1.76 8.39
C THR A 60 8.62 -1.41 6.92
N LEU A 61 8.98 -0.18 6.52
CA LEU A 61 8.83 0.26 5.13
C LEU A 61 10.14 0.08 4.37
N PHE A 62 10.14 -0.87 3.45
CA PHE A 62 11.28 -1.17 2.57
C PHE A 62 11.26 -0.24 1.36
N VAL A 63 11.55 1.04 1.63
CA VAL A 63 11.41 2.15 0.68
C VAL A 63 12.37 2.08 -0.50
N ASP A 64 13.50 1.38 -0.35
CA ASP A 64 14.52 1.22 -1.39
C ASP A 64 14.16 0.14 -2.41
N ASP A 65 13.28 -0.79 -2.05
CA ASP A 65 12.77 -1.84 -2.95
C ASP A 65 11.55 -1.37 -3.77
N GLY A 66 11.01 -0.20 -3.41
CA GLY A 66 9.88 0.44 -4.08
C GLY A 66 10.31 1.39 -5.20
N VAL A 67 9.40 1.61 -6.16
CA VAL A 67 9.69 2.43 -7.34
C VAL A 67 8.80 3.67 -7.40
N ASN A 68 9.41 4.80 -7.72
CA ASN A 68 8.70 6.02 -8.09
C ASN A 68 8.48 6.09 -9.61
N PHE A 69 7.29 5.72 -10.06
CA PHE A 69 6.90 5.81 -11.47
C PHE A 69 6.44 7.22 -11.89
N ILE A 70 6.25 8.13 -10.94
CA ILE A 70 5.92 9.53 -11.20
C ILE A 70 7.20 10.35 -11.47
N GLU A 71 8.25 10.09 -10.70
CA GLU A 71 9.57 10.72 -10.78
C GLU A 71 10.66 9.62 -10.78
N PRO A 72 10.93 8.98 -11.94
CA PRO A 72 11.87 7.87 -12.04
C PRO A 72 13.27 8.20 -11.53
N GLY A 73 13.91 7.25 -10.85
CA GLY A 73 15.25 7.40 -10.26
C GLY A 73 15.26 8.00 -8.86
N THR A 74 14.09 8.25 -8.26
CA THR A 74 13.95 8.68 -6.87
C THR A 74 13.24 7.60 -6.05
N ARG A 75 13.41 7.65 -4.71
CA ARG A 75 12.58 6.86 -3.78
C ARG A 75 11.08 7.17 -4.02
N PRO A 76 10.17 6.25 -3.69
CA PRO A 76 8.71 6.45 -3.80
C PRO A 76 8.15 7.42 -2.74
N PHE A 77 8.90 8.49 -2.45
CA PHE A 77 8.57 9.53 -1.51
C PHE A 77 7.46 10.42 -2.06
N ASP A 78 6.48 10.70 -1.22
CA ASP A 78 5.37 11.59 -1.49
C ASP A 78 5.73 13.00 -1.02
N SER A 79 6.05 13.90 -1.97
CA SER A 79 6.44 15.29 -1.66
C SER A 79 5.36 16.11 -0.97
N LEU A 80 4.10 15.63 -0.97
CA LEU A 80 2.90 16.34 -0.54
C LEU A 80 2.57 17.63 -1.32
N ASP A 81 3.49 18.12 -2.14
CA ASP A 81 3.36 19.36 -2.91
C ASP A 81 2.95 19.08 -4.35
N TYR A 82 1.65 18.80 -4.55
CA TYR A 82 1.01 18.68 -5.86
C TYR A 82 -0.53 18.66 -5.75
N LYS A 83 -1.21 18.94 -6.87
CA LYS A 83 -2.67 18.79 -6.98
C LYS A 83 -3.08 17.31 -7.07
N GLY A 84 -4.10 16.93 -6.31
CA GLY A 84 -4.62 15.57 -6.24
C GLY A 84 -4.86 15.17 -4.79
N ILE A 85 -4.38 13.98 -4.39
CA ILE A 85 -4.53 13.50 -3.01
C ILE A 85 -3.15 13.23 -2.36
N PRO A 86 -2.38 14.29 -2.04
CA PRO A 86 -1.18 14.20 -1.21
C PRO A 86 -1.33 13.31 0.04
N GLY A 87 -0.36 12.43 0.25
CA GLY A 87 -0.26 11.57 1.43
C GLY A 87 -1.30 10.46 1.49
N HIS A 88 -2.04 10.19 0.40
CA HIS A 88 -3.01 9.09 0.35
C HIS A 88 -2.35 7.75 0.69
N GLY A 89 -1.24 7.42 0.03
CA GLY A 89 -0.50 6.19 0.29
C GLY A 89 -0.03 6.06 1.74
N THR A 90 0.42 7.15 2.36
CA THR A 90 0.79 7.17 3.80
C THR A 90 -0.40 6.85 4.69
N ARG A 91 -1.59 7.41 4.39
CA ARG A 91 -2.81 7.09 5.16
C ARG A 91 -3.19 5.61 5.02
N ILE A 92 -3.11 5.05 3.82
CA ILE A 92 -3.40 3.61 3.62
C ILE A 92 -2.35 2.73 4.31
N LEU A 93 -1.07 3.05 4.16
CA LEU A 93 0.00 2.36 4.88
C LEU A 93 -0.21 2.39 6.38
N SER A 94 -0.69 3.51 6.95
CA SER A 94 -0.90 3.64 8.40
C SER A 94 -1.99 2.70 8.93
N VAL A 95 -3.07 2.48 8.18
CA VAL A 95 -4.13 1.53 8.57
C VAL A 95 -3.73 0.08 8.30
N LEU A 96 -2.80 -0.15 7.37
CA LEU A 96 -2.26 -1.46 7.06
C LEU A 96 -1.21 -1.89 8.09
N CYS A 97 -0.06 -1.22 8.10
CA CYS A 97 1.17 -1.64 8.77
C CYS A 97 1.63 -0.69 9.89
N GLY A 98 0.89 0.39 10.15
CA GLY A 98 1.25 1.38 11.16
C GLY A 98 1.38 0.77 12.57
N ASP A 99 2.43 1.15 13.29
CA ASP A 99 2.69 0.71 14.66
C ASP A 99 3.26 1.86 15.50
N LEU A 100 2.36 2.68 16.05
CA LEU A 100 2.70 3.76 16.98
C LEU A 100 2.01 3.52 18.33
N PRO A 101 2.71 2.90 19.29
CA PRO A 101 2.16 2.58 20.61
C PRO A 101 1.46 3.76 21.28
N GLY A 102 0.26 3.53 21.81
CA GLY A 102 -0.55 4.55 22.48
C GLY A 102 -1.23 5.56 21.56
N SER A 103 -1.02 5.50 20.24
CA SER A 103 -1.62 6.43 19.28
C SER A 103 -2.39 5.73 18.16
N MET A 104 -1.70 4.95 17.32
CA MET A 104 -2.27 4.35 16.11
C MET A 104 -1.65 2.98 15.85
N VAL A 105 -2.49 2.00 15.52
CA VAL A 105 -2.08 0.64 15.20
C VAL A 105 -2.87 0.20 13.97
N GLY A 106 -2.19 -0.36 12.99
CA GLY A 106 -2.79 -0.91 11.77
C GLY A 106 -3.38 -2.30 11.99
N VAL A 107 -3.93 -2.89 10.93
CA VAL A 107 -4.46 -4.26 10.95
C VAL A 107 -3.36 -5.31 11.07
N ALA A 108 -2.19 -5.04 10.49
CA ALA A 108 -1.00 -5.89 10.49
C ALA A 108 0.23 -5.05 10.90
N PRO A 109 0.33 -4.64 12.17
CA PRO A 109 1.36 -3.69 12.63
C PRO A 109 2.76 -4.23 12.37
N GLY A 110 3.60 -3.43 11.71
CA GLY A 110 4.98 -3.83 11.44
C GLY A 110 5.16 -4.87 10.33
N VAL A 111 4.13 -5.23 9.57
CA VAL A 111 4.30 -6.13 8.41
C VAL A 111 5.23 -5.48 7.36
N PRO A 112 6.24 -6.21 6.84
CA PRO A 112 7.10 -5.72 5.77
C PRO A 112 6.30 -5.19 4.60
N THR A 113 6.52 -3.93 4.23
CA THR A 113 5.72 -3.27 3.20
C THR A 113 6.60 -2.43 2.28
N ILE A 114 6.44 -2.63 0.97
CA ILE A 114 7.12 -1.87 -0.08
C ILE A 114 6.17 -0.81 -0.64
N PRO A 115 6.43 0.49 -0.42
CA PRO A 115 5.64 1.54 -1.01
C PRO A 115 6.00 1.77 -2.49
N TYR A 116 5.01 1.96 -3.34
CA TYR A 116 5.18 2.38 -4.72
C TYR A 116 4.45 3.70 -4.98
N ARG A 117 5.11 4.62 -5.69
CA ARG A 117 4.51 5.90 -6.11
C ARG A 117 4.17 5.83 -7.60
N SER A 118 2.91 5.51 -7.88
CA SER A 118 2.41 5.28 -9.24
C SER A 118 1.38 6.32 -9.69
N ILE A 119 0.75 7.00 -8.74
CA ILE A 119 -0.33 7.96 -8.96
C ILE A 119 -0.16 9.22 -8.11
N ARG A 120 -0.85 10.30 -8.52
CA ARG A 120 -1.07 11.51 -7.69
C ARG A 120 -2.53 11.64 -7.23
N HIS A 121 -3.43 10.85 -7.83
CA HIS A 121 -4.87 10.88 -7.58
C HIS A 121 -5.43 9.46 -7.65
N VAL A 122 -6.44 9.15 -6.83
CA VAL A 122 -7.00 7.78 -6.69
C VAL A 122 -7.89 7.36 -7.85
N VAL A 123 -8.40 8.33 -8.62
CA VAL A 123 -9.12 8.09 -9.87
C VAL A 123 -8.14 7.83 -11.01
N ILE A 124 -8.21 6.64 -11.59
CA ILE A 124 -7.29 6.16 -12.64
C ILE A 124 -7.82 6.53 -14.04
N ASP A 125 -8.09 7.80 -14.29
CA ASP A 125 -8.71 8.26 -15.54
C ASP A 125 -7.77 8.21 -16.76
N SER A 126 -6.47 8.41 -16.55
CA SER A 126 -5.49 8.54 -17.62
C SER A 126 -4.81 7.22 -18.02
N LYS A 127 -4.49 7.08 -19.31
CA LYS A 127 -3.71 5.95 -19.85
C LYS A 127 -2.34 5.84 -19.20
N SER A 128 -1.72 6.97 -18.90
CA SER A 128 -0.41 7.02 -18.25
C SER A 128 -0.45 6.50 -16.81
N ALA A 129 -1.52 6.82 -16.04
CA ALA A 129 -1.71 6.25 -14.71
C ALA A 129 -1.87 4.71 -14.78
N ARG A 130 -2.71 4.20 -15.69
CA ARG A 130 -2.89 2.75 -15.89
C ARG A 130 -1.57 2.05 -16.23
N LYS A 131 -0.75 2.64 -17.10
CA LYS A 131 0.57 2.08 -17.46
C LYS A 131 1.54 2.05 -16.27
N ARG A 132 1.58 3.10 -15.45
CA ARG A 132 2.43 3.14 -14.25
C ARG A 132 2.00 2.11 -13.21
N ILE A 133 0.69 1.98 -12.97
CA ILE A 133 0.16 0.95 -12.07
C ILE A 133 0.49 -0.45 -12.58
N ALA A 134 0.28 -0.72 -13.88
CA ALA A 134 0.64 -2.00 -14.48
C ALA A 134 2.15 -2.30 -14.34
N ALA A 135 3.02 -1.30 -14.54
CA ALA A 135 4.46 -1.45 -14.35
C ALA A 135 4.83 -1.69 -12.88
N ALA A 136 4.14 -1.06 -11.93
CA ALA A 136 4.33 -1.29 -10.51
C ALA A 136 3.92 -2.71 -10.08
N ILE A 137 2.79 -3.21 -10.59
CA ILE A 137 2.37 -4.60 -10.38
C ILE A 137 3.45 -5.55 -10.88
N ARG A 138 3.93 -5.35 -12.12
CA ARG A 138 4.99 -6.18 -12.70
C ARG A 138 6.28 -6.13 -11.90
N HIS A 139 6.71 -4.95 -11.44
CA HIS A 139 7.91 -4.81 -10.61
C HIS A 139 7.75 -5.54 -9.26
N ALA A 140 6.61 -5.34 -8.58
CA ALA A 140 6.32 -6.02 -7.33
C ALA A 140 6.33 -7.55 -7.48
N THR A 141 5.78 -8.05 -8.61
CA THR A 141 5.74 -9.48 -8.92
C THR A 141 7.11 -10.05 -9.31
N ASP A 142 7.77 -9.44 -10.30
CA ASP A 142 8.92 -10.06 -10.98
C ASP A 142 10.25 -9.78 -10.27
N VAL A 143 10.37 -8.63 -9.60
CA VAL A 143 11.60 -8.20 -8.93
C VAL A 143 11.55 -8.51 -7.45
N ASN A 144 10.50 -8.02 -6.76
CA ASN A 144 10.43 -8.15 -5.30
C ASN A 144 9.80 -9.49 -4.88
N ARG A 145 9.00 -10.09 -5.76
CA ARG A 145 8.22 -11.30 -5.48
C ARG A 145 7.30 -11.16 -4.27
N ALA A 146 6.74 -9.96 -4.08
CA ALA A 146 5.82 -9.69 -2.98
C ALA A 146 4.62 -10.65 -3.01
N GLU A 147 4.20 -11.12 -1.85
CA GLU A 147 3.11 -12.09 -1.67
C GLU A 147 1.75 -11.44 -1.82
N ILE A 148 1.67 -10.14 -1.51
CA ILE A 148 0.44 -9.36 -1.54
C ILE A 148 0.68 -8.04 -2.28
N ILE A 149 -0.21 -7.71 -3.21
CA ILE A 149 -0.31 -6.38 -3.80
C ILE A 149 -1.58 -5.71 -3.30
N SER A 150 -1.44 -4.55 -2.68
CA SER A 150 -2.55 -3.74 -2.18
C SER A 150 -2.68 -2.44 -2.98
N MET A 151 -3.90 -2.14 -3.43
CA MET A 151 -4.23 -1.00 -4.28
C MET A 151 -5.52 -0.32 -3.82
N SER A 152 -5.41 0.91 -3.30
CA SER A 152 -6.57 1.72 -2.88
C SER A 152 -6.90 2.80 -3.91
N LEU A 153 -7.21 2.35 -5.13
CA LEU A 153 -7.40 3.18 -6.31
C LEU A 153 -8.48 2.57 -7.21
N GLY A 154 -9.19 3.40 -7.98
CA GLY A 154 -10.38 2.98 -8.69
C GLY A 154 -10.60 3.71 -10.01
N PHE A 155 -11.44 3.13 -10.88
CA PHE A 155 -11.75 3.69 -12.19
C PHE A 155 -13.26 3.86 -12.36
N PRO A 156 -13.76 5.10 -12.62
CA PRO A 156 -15.20 5.39 -12.62
C PRO A 156 -15.96 4.85 -13.82
N GLN A 157 -15.27 4.41 -14.90
CA GLN A 157 -15.94 3.92 -16.11
C GLN A 157 -15.37 2.58 -16.56
N MET A 158 -16.13 1.50 -16.49
CA MET A 158 -15.73 0.22 -17.10
C MET A 158 -15.76 0.29 -18.64
N SER A 159 -14.81 0.98 -19.27
CA SER A 159 -14.57 0.82 -20.70
C SER A 159 -13.78 -0.48 -20.91
N LEU A 160 -14.49 -1.53 -21.37
CA LEU A 160 -13.97 -2.85 -21.72
C LEU A 160 -12.76 -2.81 -22.69
N PHE A 161 -12.58 -1.72 -23.45
CA PHE A 161 -11.56 -1.61 -24.49
C PHE A 161 -10.27 -0.91 -24.02
N GLY A 162 -10.26 -0.27 -22.85
CA GLY A 162 -9.15 0.58 -22.37
C GLY A 162 -8.22 -0.05 -21.33
N GLN A 163 -8.50 -1.27 -20.88
CA GLN A 163 -7.91 -1.84 -19.65
C GLN A 163 -6.80 -2.87 -19.87
N ARG A 164 -6.48 -3.20 -21.12
CA ARG A 164 -5.66 -4.38 -21.46
C ARG A 164 -4.36 -4.49 -20.65
N HIS A 165 -3.61 -3.41 -20.49
CA HIS A 165 -2.31 -3.46 -19.78
C HIS A 165 -2.44 -3.65 -18.26
N LEU A 166 -3.50 -3.09 -17.65
CA LEU A 166 -3.72 -3.22 -16.22
C LEU A 166 -4.28 -4.61 -15.89
N GLY A 167 -5.25 -5.08 -16.68
CA GLY A 167 -5.78 -6.45 -16.58
C GLY A 167 -4.68 -7.49 -16.75
N GLU A 168 -3.89 -7.41 -17.83
CA GLU A 168 -2.76 -8.32 -18.08
C GLU A 168 -1.68 -8.30 -16.98
N ALA A 169 -1.53 -7.18 -16.25
CA ALA A 169 -0.61 -7.12 -15.11
C ALA A 169 -1.19 -7.81 -13.87
N VAL A 170 -2.48 -7.62 -13.61
CA VAL A 170 -3.20 -8.29 -12.51
C VAL A 170 -3.25 -9.80 -12.76
N ASP A 171 -3.60 -10.23 -13.98
CA ASP A 171 -3.65 -11.64 -14.35
C ASP A 171 -2.28 -12.30 -14.16
N HIS A 172 -1.20 -11.62 -14.55
CA HIS A 172 0.16 -12.13 -14.33
C HIS A 172 0.52 -12.27 -12.86
N ALA A 173 0.22 -11.27 -12.03
CA ALA A 173 0.45 -11.37 -10.58
C ALA A 173 -0.31 -12.56 -9.99
N TYR A 174 -1.58 -12.72 -10.37
CA TYR A 174 -2.41 -13.86 -9.97
C TYR A 174 -1.83 -15.20 -10.43
N GLU A 175 -1.37 -15.30 -11.69
CA GLU A 175 -0.73 -16.51 -12.23
C GLU A 175 0.59 -16.87 -11.53
N GLN A 176 1.27 -15.89 -10.93
CA GLN A 176 2.45 -16.11 -10.07
C GLN A 176 2.09 -16.43 -8.60
N GLY A 177 0.79 -16.52 -8.27
CA GLY A 177 0.32 -16.87 -6.92
C GLY A 177 0.23 -15.68 -5.96
N ILE A 178 0.33 -14.44 -6.45
CA ILE A 178 0.26 -13.23 -5.64
C ILE A 178 -1.20 -12.86 -5.38
N ILE A 179 -1.51 -12.50 -4.13
CA ILE A 179 -2.83 -12.01 -3.74
C ILE A 179 -2.95 -10.54 -4.09
N VAL A 180 -3.90 -10.17 -4.95
CA VAL A 180 -4.18 -8.78 -5.30
C VAL A 180 -5.43 -8.30 -4.55
N VAL A 181 -5.27 -7.27 -3.72
CA VAL A 181 -6.34 -6.63 -2.95
C VAL A 181 -6.59 -5.23 -3.51
N ALA A 182 -7.82 -4.98 -3.97
CA ALA A 182 -8.22 -3.71 -4.55
C ALA A 182 -9.45 -3.12 -3.83
N ALA A 183 -9.49 -1.80 -3.69
CA ALA A 183 -10.68 -1.11 -3.19
C ALA A 183 -11.84 -1.25 -4.18
N GLY A 184 -13.06 -1.49 -3.67
CA GLY A 184 -14.27 -1.62 -4.51
C GLY A 184 -14.74 -0.32 -5.18
N GLY A 185 -14.09 0.81 -4.88
CA GLY A 185 -14.48 2.15 -5.33
C GLY A 185 -15.59 2.77 -4.48
N GLN A 186 -15.65 4.09 -4.48
CA GLN A 186 -16.74 4.85 -3.88
C GLN A 186 -17.44 5.64 -4.99
N ILE A 187 -18.77 5.55 -5.04
CA ILE A 187 -19.59 6.44 -5.85
C ILE A 187 -19.88 7.64 -4.96
N ILE A 188 -19.33 8.79 -5.30
CA ILE A 188 -19.73 10.07 -4.72
C ILE A 188 -20.67 10.73 -5.73
N ASP A 189 -21.80 11.28 -5.26
CA ASP A 189 -22.81 11.89 -6.13
C ASP A 189 -22.28 13.14 -6.87
N GLU A 190 -21.16 13.72 -6.39
CA GLU A 190 -20.49 14.87 -6.99
C GLU A 190 -18.96 14.69 -6.90
N ALA A 191 -18.27 14.67 -8.05
CA ALA A 191 -16.84 14.92 -8.09
C ALA A 191 -16.67 16.45 -8.07
N GLU A 192 -16.62 17.06 -6.88
CA GLU A 192 -16.19 18.45 -6.81
C GLU A 192 -14.72 18.53 -7.26
N ASP A 193 -14.46 19.42 -8.21
CA ASP A 193 -13.12 19.78 -8.66
C ASP A 193 -12.30 20.28 -7.46
N VAL A 194 -11.38 19.46 -6.95
CA VAL A 194 -10.37 19.85 -5.93
C VAL A 194 -8.98 19.99 -6.56
#